data_AF-A0A097ECM2-F1
#
_entry.id   AF-A0A097ECM2-F1
#
_cell.length_a   1.000
_cell.length_b   1.000
_cell.length_c   1.000
_cell.angle_alpha   90.00
_cell.angle_beta   90.00
_cell.angle_gamma   90.00
#
_symmetry.space_group_name_H-M   'P 1'
#
loop_
_entity.id
_entity.type
_entity.pdbx_description
1 polymer ?
#
loop_
_entity_poly.entity_id
_entity_poly.type
_entity_poly.pdbx_seq_one_letter_code
_entity_poly.pdbx_strand_id
1 'polypeptide(L)'
;MSRSANAPSIVWPIFALVIVSVIVAAMVLFAVTFSGPPPREMAGGVAKAAQMLRSGVPPARDGPSPTFRTMPTAPTAPAGFHVDGAAAAQLAAALAVPRRDVLVLTMRPQDEPGGGLGRDFVLGWRTAAGWRVLESPRPLLGAWHVRTLAAMLLAIVALAVPAWALARAISRPLAAVARAAEQAHAGASLPPLPQGGAREVRALSRSVAGMHARLAAHAEGRTTMLAAIAHDMGTPLSRLAFRIEALPEAARERALGDIAEMRGMIAAALSFARDERSDVTGRLDLRSLIESLVDDLADVGTPIAAAPGPRAVIRGDAASLRRLFANLIENGVRYGGGGEIGWQLVDDAVVVRIDDRGPGIAPDMLERVFEPFVRGDPSRNRATGGTGLGLAIARSIATRHGGQVRLENRAVGARATVILPIA
;
A
#
# COMPACT_ATOMS: atom_id res chain seq x y z
N MET A 1 -13.00 5.48 -11.72
CA MET A 1 -11.85 4.55 -11.78
C MET A 1 -11.19 4.53 -10.41
N SER A 2 -11.39 3.50 -9.58
CA SER A 2 -10.83 3.41 -8.21
C SER A 2 -10.41 1.98 -7.80
N ARG A 3 -9.93 1.16 -8.74
CA ARG A 3 -9.53 -0.24 -8.47
C ARG A 3 -8.06 -0.44 -8.07
N SER A 4 -7.22 0.59 -7.99
CA SER A 4 -5.80 0.44 -7.63
C SER A 4 -5.48 0.51 -6.13
N ALA A 5 -6.44 0.88 -5.27
CA ALA A 5 -6.15 1.23 -3.87
C ALA A 5 -5.84 0.04 -2.94
N ASN A 6 -6.00 -1.22 -3.38
CA ASN A 6 -5.86 -2.40 -2.53
C ASN A 6 -4.86 -3.45 -3.07
N ALA A 7 -3.82 -3.03 -3.80
CA ALA A 7 -2.72 -3.95 -4.09
C ALA A 7 -2.00 -4.28 -2.76
N PRO A 8 -1.96 -5.56 -2.33
CA PRO A 8 -1.33 -5.94 -1.07
C PRO A 8 0.17 -5.63 -1.14
N SER A 9 0.71 -5.04 -0.08
CA SER A 9 2.13 -4.67 -0.03
C SER A 9 3.03 -5.88 -0.29
N ILE A 10 4.04 -5.72 -1.14
CA ILE A 10 5.07 -6.74 -1.43
C ILE A 10 5.86 -7.18 -0.18
N VAL A 11 5.77 -6.42 0.92
CA VAL A 11 6.33 -6.77 2.24
C VAL A 11 5.89 -8.15 2.70
N TRP A 12 4.60 -8.46 2.57
CA TRP A 12 4.01 -9.70 3.11
C TRP A 12 4.49 -10.94 2.35
N PRO A 13 4.47 -10.97 1.01
CA PRO A 13 5.04 -12.06 0.23
C PRO A 13 6.52 -12.33 0.50
N ILE A 14 7.36 -11.28 0.56
CA ILE A 14 8.80 -11.43 0.83
C ILE A 14 9.03 -11.98 2.24
N PHE A 15 8.34 -11.42 3.23
CA PHE A 15 8.43 -11.89 4.61
C PHE A 15 7.94 -13.33 4.75
N ALA A 16 6.80 -13.68 4.15
CA ALA A 16 6.24 -15.02 4.16
C ALA A 16 7.20 -16.03 3.53
N LEU A 17 7.84 -15.69 2.40
CA LEU A 17 8.82 -16.56 1.75
C LEU A 17 10.02 -16.88 2.66
N VAL A 18 10.59 -15.85 3.31
CA VAL A 18 11.72 -16.05 4.22
C VAL A 18 11.30 -16.86 5.45
N ILE A 19 10.15 -16.55 6.05
CA ILE A 19 9.62 -17.31 7.20
C ILE A 19 9.38 -18.77 6.83
N VAL A 20 8.74 -19.04 5.69
CA VAL A 20 8.49 -20.41 5.21
C VAL A 20 9.81 -21.14 5.00
N SER A 21 10.82 -20.50 4.40
CA SER A 21 12.15 -21.11 4.24
C SER A 21 12.81 -21.45 5.59
N VAL A 22 12.67 -20.59 6.60
CA VAL A 22 13.20 -20.83 7.95
C VAL A 22 12.44 -21.97 8.64
N ILE A 23 11.11 -22.01 8.51
CA ILE A 23 10.28 -23.09 9.05
C ILE A 23 10.65 -24.42 8.41
N VAL A 24 10.83 -24.47 7.09
CA VAL A 24 11.24 -25.68 6.38
C VAL A 24 12.62 -26.14 6.86
N ALA A 25 13.59 -25.24 6.97
CA ALA A 25 14.92 -25.57 7.49
C ALA A 25 14.86 -26.10 8.93
N ALA A 26 14.03 -25.48 9.78
CA ALA A 26 13.80 -25.93 11.15
C ALA A 26 13.14 -27.33 11.20
N MET A 27 12.15 -27.60 10.33
CA MET A 27 11.53 -28.91 10.21
C MET A 27 12.51 -29.99 9.75
N VAL A 28 13.42 -29.67 8.83
CA VAL A 28 14.48 -30.61 8.41
C VAL A 28 15.43 -30.90 9.58
N LEU A 29 15.86 -29.87 10.31
CA LEU A 29 16.71 -30.06 11.50
C LEU A 29 16.00 -30.87 12.58
N PHE A 30 14.70 -30.63 12.78
CA PHE A 30 13.85 -31.42 13.67
C PHE A 30 13.83 -32.89 13.25
N ALA A 31 13.55 -33.18 11.98
CA ALA A 31 13.52 -34.54 11.45
C ALA A 31 14.86 -35.26 11.65
N VAL A 32 15.98 -34.60 11.35
CA VAL A 32 17.34 -35.15 11.56
C VAL A 32 17.62 -35.40 13.05
N THR A 33 17.23 -34.47 13.93
CA THR A 33 17.51 -34.58 15.37
C THR A 33 16.65 -35.65 16.05
N PHE A 34 15.40 -35.83 15.63
CA PHE A 34 14.48 -36.81 16.20
C PHE A 34 14.63 -38.21 15.56
N SER A 35 15.22 -38.30 14.36
CA SER A 35 15.57 -39.57 13.73
C SER A 35 16.98 -40.07 14.13
N GLY A 36 17.79 -39.22 14.75
CA GLY A 36 19.13 -39.57 15.24
C GLY A 36 19.09 -40.37 16.56
N PRO A 37 20.08 -41.24 16.82
CA PRO A 37 20.12 -42.02 18.06
C PRO A 37 20.30 -41.10 19.28
N PRO A 38 19.53 -41.30 20.38
CA PRO A 38 19.61 -40.45 21.56
C PRO A 38 20.99 -40.55 22.24
N PRO A 39 21.46 -39.48 22.92
CA PRO A 39 22.78 -39.48 23.53
C PRO A 39 22.85 -40.35 24.80
N ARG A 40 23.71 -41.38 24.70
CA ARG A 40 24.37 -42.21 25.73
C ARG A 40 23.53 -43.27 26.47
N GLU A 41 23.98 -44.51 26.32
CA GLU A 41 23.61 -45.70 27.11
C GLU A 41 23.92 -45.52 28.61
N MET A 42 23.24 -46.26 29.49
CA MET A 42 23.57 -46.26 30.91
C MET A 42 25.02 -46.75 31.11
N ALA A 43 25.95 -45.82 31.37
CA ALA A 43 27.28 -46.15 31.85
C ALA A 43 27.16 -46.96 33.16
N GLY A 44 27.42 -48.27 33.07
CA GLY A 44 27.37 -49.23 34.18
C GLY A 44 26.51 -50.50 33.98
N GLY A 45 25.74 -50.61 32.88
CA GLY A 45 25.08 -51.86 32.46
C GLY A 45 24.16 -52.55 33.49
N VAL A 46 23.90 -53.84 33.29
CA VAL A 46 23.05 -54.70 34.12
C VAL A 46 23.54 -54.82 35.58
N ALA A 47 24.85 -54.76 35.79
CA ALA A 47 25.47 -54.85 37.12
C ALA A 47 25.07 -53.70 38.05
N LYS A 48 25.01 -52.46 37.53
CA LYS A 48 24.57 -51.30 38.32
C LYS A 48 23.09 -51.39 38.67
N ALA A 49 22.26 -51.90 37.75
CA ALA A 49 20.84 -52.10 38.00
C ALA A 49 20.58 -53.23 39.03
N ALA A 50 21.40 -54.29 39.02
CA ALA A 50 21.40 -55.32 40.06
C ALA A 50 21.73 -54.74 41.45
N GLN A 51 22.70 -53.82 41.53
CA GLN A 51 23.01 -53.10 42.77
C GLN A 51 21.80 -52.27 43.25
N MET A 52 21.09 -51.59 42.34
CA MET A 52 19.89 -50.81 42.66
C MET A 52 18.74 -51.68 43.21
N LEU A 53 18.48 -52.84 42.59
CA LEU A 53 17.46 -53.79 43.06
C LEU A 53 17.75 -54.34 44.46
N ARG A 54 19.04 -54.49 44.81
CA ARG A 54 19.49 -54.92 46.15
C ARG A 54 19.37 -53.82 47.19
N SER A 55 19.85 -52.62 46.88
CA SER A 55 19.88 -51.52 47.86
C SER A 55 18.49 -50.91 48.11
N GLY A 56 17.59 -50.98 47.13
CA GLY A 56 16.27 -50.32 47.21
C GLY A 56 16.33 -48.79 47.20
N VAL A 57 17.52 -48.20 46.97
CA VAL A 57 17.77 -46.76 46.95
C VAL A 57 18.16 -46.36 45.52
N PRO A 58 17.39 -45.49 44.84
CA PRO A 58 17.79 -44.94 43.55
C PRO A 58 19.05 -44.06 43.72
N PRO A 59 20.00 -44.05 42.78
CA PRO A 59 21.17 -43.18 42.88
C PRO A 59 20.75 -41.71 42.91
N ALA A 60 21.42 -40.89 43.70
CA ALA A 60 21.35 -39.44 43.56
C ALA A 60 21.92 -39.05 42.19
N ARG A 61 21.05 -38.74 41.23
CA ARG A 61 21.40 -38.27 39.89
C ARG A 61 20.50 -37.13 39.49
N ASP A 62 21.05 -36.18 38.75
CA ASP A 62 20.29 -35.18 38.01
C ASP A 62 19.59 -35.86 36.82
N GLY A 63 18.34 -36.26 37.01
CA GLY A 63 17.51 -36.88 35.98
C GLY A 63 16.30 -37.63 36.55
N PRO A 64 15.34 -38.06 35.71
CA PRO A 64 14.19 -38.80 36.19
C PRO A 64 14.66 -40.16 36.73
N SER A 65 14.49 -40.36 38.04
CA SER A 65 14.93 -41.57 38.75
C SER A 65 14.05 -42.76 38.40
N PRO A 66 14.63 -43.97 38.28
CA PRO A 66 13.85 -45.19 38.06
C PRO A 66 12.93 -45.45 39.27
N THR A 67 11.69 -45.84 38.99
CA THR A 67 10.69 -46.06 40.03
C THR A 67 10.72 -47.51 40.50
N PHE A 68 10.78 -47.69 41.82
CA PHE A 68 10.65 -49.00 42.44
C PHE A 68 9.20 -49.28 42.77
N ARG A 69 8.70 -50.44 42.34
CA ARG A 69 7.39 -50.95 42.74
C ARG A 69 7.52 -52.40 43.17
N THR A 70 6.86 -52.78 44.25
CA THR A 70 6.71 -54.19 44.62
C THR A 70 5.32 -54.64 44.20
N MET A 71 5.23 -55.67 43.37
CA MET A 71 3.99 -56.22 42.86
C MET A 71 3.87 -57.70 43.21
N PRO A 72 2.66 -58.23 43.46
CA PRO A 72 2.47 -59.64 43.79
C PRO A 72 2.72 -60.58 42.59
N THR A 73 2.56 -60.09 41.36
CA THR A 73 2.70 -60.85 40.12
C THR A 73 3.90 -60.39 39.29
N ALA A 74 4.38 -61.25 38.39
CA ALA A 74 5.47 -60.90 37.48
C ALA A 74 5.08 -59.72 36.57
N PRO A 75 6.01 -58.81 36.24
CA PRO A 75 5.70 -57.68 35.37
C PRO A 75 5.38 -58.16 33.96
N THR A 76 4.27 -57.68 33.40
CA THR A 76 3.87 -57.98 32.02
C THR A 76 4.62 -57.09 31.03
N ALA A 77 4.99 -57.64 29.87
CA ALA A 77 5.65 -56.90 28.80
C ALA A 77 4.76 -55.75 28.30
N PRO A 78 5.19 -54.48 28.44
CA PRO A 78 4.50 -53.36 27.82
C PRO A 78 4.60 -53.47 26.29
N ALA A 79 3.68 -52.82 25.55
CA ALA A 79 3.68 -52.86 24.08
C ALA A 79 5.05 -52.45 23.50
N GLY A 80 5.60 -53.28 22.59
CA GLY A 80 6.91 -53.08 21.96
C GLY A 80 8.12 -53.57 22.77
N PHE A 81 7.92 -54.12 23.97
CA PHE A 81 8.99 -54.74 24.75
C PHE A 81 9.07 -56.24 24.49
N HIS A 82 10.30 -56.74 24.42
CA HIS A 82 10.63 -58.13 24.27
C HIS A 82 11.36 -58.64 25.51
N VAL A 83 11.23 -59.93 25.79
CA VAL A 83 11.99 -60.58 26.85
C VAL A 83 13.45 -60.68 26.41
N ASP A 84 14.33 -60.01 27.16
CA ASP A 84 15.76 -60.02 26.90
C ASP A 84 16.42 -61.15 27.69
N GLY A 85 16.58 -62.28 27.02
CA GLY A 85 17.15 -63.48 27.63
C GLY A 85 18.61 -63.31 28.09
N ALA A 86 19.39 -62.50 27.36
CA ALA A 86 20.82 -62.29 27.63
C ALA A 86 21.00 -61.33 28.82
N ALA A 87 20.27 -60.22 28.84
CA ALA A 87 20.28 -59.30 29.96
C ALA A 87 19.68 -59.92 31.23
N ALA A 88 18.65 -60.77 31.11
CA ALA A 88 18.10 -61.52 32.25
C ALA A 88 19.12 -62.49 32.87
N ALA A 89 19.92 -63.17 32.04
CA ALA A 89 20.99 -64.05 32.52
C ALA A 89 22.09 -63.27 33.27
N GLN A 90 22.49 -62.12 32.73
CA GLN A 90 23.45 -61.23 33.40
C GLN A 90 22.90 -60.68 34.72
N LEU A 91 21.61 -60.33 34.78
CA LEU A 91 20.97 -59.81 36.00
C LEU A 91 20.86 -60.89 37.07
N ALA A 92 20.48 -62.11 36.68
CA ALA A 92 20.42 -63.27 37.56
C ALA A 92 21.81 -63.60 38.15
N ALA A 93 22.85 -63.57 37.32
CA ALA A 93 24.24 -63.75 37.77
C ALA A 93 24.68 -62.64 38.73
N ALA A 94 24.37 -61.37 38.40
CA ALA A 94 24.74 -60.23 39.23
C ALA A 94 24.01 -60.21 40.58
N LEU A 95 22.79 -60.72 40.65
CA LEU A 95 21.97 -60.85 41.87
C LEU A 95 22.21 -62.17 42.63
N ALA A 96 22.95 -63.12 42.06
CA ALA A 96 23.16 -64.48 42.59
C ALA A 96 21.84 -65.24 42.85
N VAL A 97 20.89 -65.14 41.92
CA VAL A 97 19.57 -65.80 42.01
C VAL A 97 19.27 -66.66 40.77
N PRO A 98 18.37 -67.66 40.87
CA PRO A 98 17.96 -68.45 39.72
C PRO A 98 17.38 -67.59 38.59
N ARG A 99 17.68 -67.92 37.32
CA ARG A 99 17.17 -67.20 36.15
C ARG A 99 15.63 -67.09 36.11
N ARG A 100 14.92 -68.06 36.66
CA ARG A 100 13.44 -68.06 36.77
C ARG A 100 12.88 -66.95 37.67
N ASP A 101 13.70 -66.39 38.55
CA ASP A 101 13.32 -65.37 39.53
C ASP A 101 13.66 -63.96 39.04
N VAL A 102 14.07 -63.82 37.78
CA VAL A 102 14.44 -62.55 37.16
C VAL A 102 13.76 -62.41 35.81
N LEU A 103 13.22 -61.22 35.54
CA LEU A 103 12.66 -60.87 34.24
C LEU A 103 13.28 -59.57 33.76
N VAL A 104 13.78 -59.54 32.52
CA VAL A 104 14.27 -58.32 31.89
C VAL A 104 13.51 -58.11 30.60
N LEU A 105 12.88 -56.95 30.49
CA LEU A 105 12.12 -56.54 29.32
C LEU A 105 12.79 -55.30 28.72
N THR A 106 13.16 -55.37 27.45
CA THR A 106 13.77 -54.26 26.70
C THR A 106 13.06 -54.09 25.35
N MET A 107 13.06 -52.88 24.78
CA MET A 107 12.51 -52.67 23.42
C MET A 107 13.44 -53.18 22.31
N ARG A 108 14.75 -53.27 22.59
CA ARG A 108 15.75 -53.86 21.70
C ARG A 108 16.52 -54.91 22.50
N PRO A 109 16.35 -56.21 22.20
CA PRO A 109 17.12 -57.27 22.84
C PRO A 109 18.61 -57.02 22.63
N GLN A 110 19.43 -57.32 23.64
CA GLN A 110 20.89 -57.30 23.45
C GLN A 110 21.32 -58.47 22.57
N ASP A 111 22.00 -58.16 21.46
CA ASP A 111 22.60 -59.16 20.57
C ASP A 111 23.94 -59.71 21.13
N GLU A 112 24.65 -58.94 21.97
CA GLU A 112 25.93 -59.36 22.59
C GLU A 112 25.95 -59.28 24.13
N PRO A 113 26.55 -60.28 24.81
CA PRO A 113 26.74 -60.26 26.26
C PRO A 113 27.75 -59.19 26.67
N GLY A 114 27.27 -58.14 27.34
CA GLY A 114 28.07 -56.99 27.78
C GLY A 114 27.53 -55.63 27.35
N GLY A 115 26.49 -55.59 26.51
CA GLY A 115 25.82 -54.34 26.12
C GLY A 115 25.25 -53.57 27.31
N GLY A 116 25.15 -52.25 27.19
CA GLY A 116 24.44 -51.43 28.18
C GLY A 116 22.93 -51.73 28.16
N LEU A 117 22.27 -51.59 29.32
CA LEU A 117 20.80 -51.48 29.32
C LEU A 117 20.43 -50.19 28.58
N GLY A 118 19.58 -50.30 27.56
CA GLY A 118 19.06 -49.15 26.82
C GLY A 118 18.26 -48.20 27.72
N ARG A 119 17.74 -47.09 27.17
CA ARG A 119 16.96 -46.12 27.94
C ARG A 119 15.64 -46.70 28.48
N ASP A 120 15.04 -47.63 27.74
CA ASP A 120 13.72 -48.19 28.02
C ASP A 120 13.85 -49.65 28.46
N PHE A 121 13.76 -49.87 29.78
CA PHE A 121 13.83 -51.19 30.37
C PHE A 121 12.83 -51.35 31.52
N VAL A 122 12.44 -52.59 31.76
CA VAL A 122 11.74 -53.03 32.97
C VAL A 122 12.50 -54.24 33.51
N LEU A 123 12.99 -54.15 34.75
CA LEU A 123 13.64 -55.25 35.44
C LEU A 123 12.75 -55.74 36.56
N GLY A 124 12.48 -57.04 36.62
CA GLY A 124 11.77 -57.71 37.69
C GLY A 124 12.68 -58.67 38.43
N TRP A 125 12.64 -58.65 39.75
CA TRP A 125 13.30 -59.63 40.62
C TRP A 125 12.30 -60.18 41.65
N ARG A 126 12.13 -61.50 41.69
CA ARG A 126 11.25 -62.17 42.65
C ARG A 126 11.91 -62.29 44.02
N THR A 127 11.22 -61.78 45.03
CA THR A 127 11.61 -61.87 46.45
C THR A 127 10.50 -62.56 47.26
N ALA A 128 10.76 -62.88 48.53
CA ALA A 128 9.77 -63.47 49.43
C ALA A 128 8.50 -62.60 49.62
N ALA A 129 8.62 -61.29 49.41
CA ALA A 129 7.52 -60.32 49.52
C ALA A 129 6.83 -60.01 48.17
N GLY A 130 7.20 -60.69 47.08
CA GLY A 130 6.70 -60.43 45.73
C GLY A 130 7.79 -59.99 44.73
N TRP A 131 7.37 -59.52 43.56
CA TRP A 131 8.26 -59.03 42.50
C TRP A 131 8.64 -57.58 42.73
N ARG A 132 9.94 -57.31 42.88
CA ARG A 132 10.52 -55.97 42.84
C ARG A 132 10.76 -55.58 41.40
N VAL A 133 10.09 -54.53 40.96
CA VAL A 133 10.14 -54.02 39.60
C VAL A 133 10.85 -52.66 39.59
N LEU A 134 11.87 -52.55 38.74
CA LEU A 134 12.56 -51.31 38.41
C LEU A 134 12.17 -50.90 36.99
N GLU A 135 11.40 -49.81 36.88
CA GLU A 135 10.96 -49.27 35.60
C GLU A 135 11.70 -47.97 35.28
N SER A 136 12.13 -47.82 34.03
CA SER A 136 12.65 -46.55 33.53
C SER A 136 11.50 -45.54 33.31
N PRO A 137 11.63 -44.29 33.75
CA PRO A 137 10.59 -43.27 33.59
C PRO A 137 10.41 -42.88 32.12
N ARG A 138 9.15 -42.89 31.66
CA ARG A 138 8.74 -42.59 30.27
C ARG A 138 8.06 -41.22 30.17
N PRO A 139 8.78 -40.09 30.23
CA PRO A 139 8.16 -38.80 29.94
C PRO A 139 7.79 -38.75 28.45
N LEU A 140 6.56 -38.31 28.14
CA LEU A 140 6.10 -38.07 26.76
C LEU A 140 7.07 -37.16 25.98
N LEU A 141 7.71 -36.22 26.67
CA LEU A 141 8.78 -35.37 26.16
C LEU A 141 9.95 -35.36 27.16
N GLY A 142 11.03 -36.08 26.84
CA GLY A 142 12.29 -35.97 27.59
C GLY A 142 12.88 -34.55 27.58
N ALA A 143 13.66 -34.19 28.62
CA ALA A 143 14.28 -32.88 28.75
C ALA A 143 15.18 -32.46 27.57
N TRP A 144 15.71 -33.42 26.80
CA TRP A 144 16.44 -33.12 25.57
C TRP A 144 15.51 -32.65 24.45
N HIS A 145 14.32 -33.26 24.29
CA HIS A 145 13.32 -32.81 23.33
C HIS A 145 12.83 -31.39 23.62
N VAL A 146 12.55 -31.09 24.90
CA VAL A 146 12.14 -29.73 25.32
C VAL A 146 13.23 -28.72 25.02
N ARG A 147 14.50 -29.04 25.30
CA ARG A 147 15.65 -28.17 24.95
C ARG A 147 15.80 -27.98 23.44
N THR A 148 15.64 -29.04 22.63
CA THR A 148 15.68 -28.95 21.16
C THR A 148 14.53 -28.10 20.61
N LEU A 149 13.30 -28.30 21.09
CA LEU A 149 12.14 -27.51 20.68
C LEU A 149 12.30 -26.03 21.04
N ALA A 150 12.78 -25.75 22.26
CA ALA A 150 13.07 -24.38 22.70
C ALA A 150 14.16 -23.73 21.84
N ALA A 151 15.25 -24.45 21.54
CA ALA A 151 16.31 -23.96 20.67
C ALA A 151 15.82 -23.68 19.23
N MET A 152 14.94 -24.53 18.71
CA MET A 152 14.36 -24.35 17.38
C MET A 152 13.41 -23.15 17.31
N LEU A 153 12.54 -22.98 18.31
CA LEU A 153 11.68 -21.81 18.41
C LEU A 153 12.52 -20.52 18.52
N LEU A 154 13.56 -20.54 19.35
CA LEU A 154 14.48 -19.42 19.49
C LEU A 154 15.16 -19.08 18.16
N ALA A 155 15.61 -20.08 17.40
CA ALA A 155 16.19 -19.86 16.08
C ALA A 155 15.17 -19.24 15.10
N ILE A 156 13.93 -19.76 15.05
CA ILE A 156 12.88 -19.20 14.19
C ILE A 156 12.64 -17.72 14.52
N VAL A 157 12.48 -17.39 15.80
CA VAL A 157 12.26 -16.00 16.24
C VAL A 157 13.48 -15.13 15.93
N ALA A 158 14.70 -15.64 16.17
CA ALA A 158 15.94 -14.93 15.90
C ALA A 158 16.14 -14.62 14.40
N LEU A 159 15.64 -15.47 13.50
CA LEU A 159 15.66 -15.23 12.04
C LEU A 159 14.47 -14.41 11.55
N ALA A 160 13.30 -14.51 12.19
CA ALA A 160 12.10 -13.76 11.81
C ALA A 160 12.25 -12.25 11.97
N VAL A 161 12.87 -11.79 13.06
CA VAL A 161 13.08 -10.37 13.35
C VAL A 161 13.92 -9.66 12.28
N PRO A 162 15.15 -10.11 11.92
CA PRO A 162 15.94 -9.47 10.88
C PRO A 162 15.31 -9.63 9.49
N ALA A 163 14.62 -10.75 9.20
CA ALA A 163 13.88 -10.93 7.95
C ALA A 163 12.78 -9.89 7.78
N TRP A 164 11.98 -9.64 8.82
CA TRP A 164 10.96 -8.61 8.83
C TRP A 164 11.55 -7.21 8.68
N ALA A 165 12.62 -6.92 9.42
CA ALA A 165 13.32 -5.64 9.33
C ALA A 165 13.84 -5.37 7.91
N LEU A 166 14.46 -6.37 7.28
CA LEU A 166 14.97 -6.28 5.91
C LEU A 166 13.84 -6.09 4.88
N ALA A 167 12.77 -6.89 4.97
CA ALA A 167 11.62 -6.77 4.07
C ALA A 167 10.99 -5.36 4.15
N ARG A 168 10.90 -4.80 5.35
CA ARG A 168 10.37 -3.45 5.57
C ARG A 168 11.36 -2.36 5.11
N ALA A 169 12.65 -2.56 5.28
CA ALA A 169 13.71 -1.64 4.84
C ALA A 169 13.78 -1.51 3.30
N ILE A 170 13.47 -2.58 2.55
CA ILE A 170 13.46 -2.57 1.09
C ILE A 170 12.13 -2.02 0.54
N SER A 171 11.00 -2.43 1.11
CA SER A 171 9.68 -2.10 0.55
C SER A 171 9.24 -0.66 0.82
N ARG A 172 9.60 -0.09 1.98
CA ARG A 172 9.19 1.28 2.34
C ARG A 172 9.72 2.34 1.36
N PRO A 173 11.02 2.35 1.00
CA PRO A 173 11.54 3.29 0.02
C PRO A 173 10.91 3.13 -1.36
N LEU A 174 10.68 1.89 -1.82
CA LEU A 174 10.03 1.63 -3.11
C LEU A 174 8.60 2.20 -3.15
N ALA A 175 7.82 2.01 -2.09
CA ALA A 175 6.48 2.58 -1.98
C ALA A 175 6.49 4.12 -1.90
N ALA A 176 7.56 4.72 -1.36
CA ALA A 176 7.71 6.18 -1.36
C ALA A 176 8.01 6.71 -2.77
N VAL A 177 8.91 6.05 -3.52
CA VAL A 177 9.22 6.41 -4.91
C VAL A 177 8.00 6.23 -5.82
N ALA A 178 7.26 5.12 -5.67
CA ALA A 178 6.04 4.87 -6.44
C ALA A 178 4.99 5.97 -6.23
N ARG A 179 4.71 6.34 -4.97
CA ARG A 179 3.78 7.43 -4.65
C ARG A 179 4.25 8.78 -5.19
N ALA A 180 5.54 9.07 -5.12
CA ALA A 180 6.10 10.30 -5.70
C ALA A 180 5.95 10.33 -7.22
N ALA A 181 6.10 9.18 -7.90
CA ALA A 181 5.89 9.07 -9.34
C ALA A 181 4.41 9.20 -9.73
N GLU A 182 3.47 8.64 -8.96
CA GLU A 182 2.02 8.80 -9.18
C GLU A 182 1.56 10.26 -9.04
N GLN A 183 2.21 11.01 -8.15
CA GLN A 183 1.91 12.43 -7.91
C GLN A 183 2.72 13.36 -8.83
N ALA A 184 3.65 12.83 -9.63
CA ALA A 184 4.50 13.63 -10.50
C ALA A 184 3.72 14.15 -11.71
N HIS A 185 3.40 15.43 -11.72
CA HIS A 185 2.90 16.13 -12.90
C HIS A 185 3.64 17.47 -13.10
N ALA A 186 3.51 18.05 -14.30
CA ALA A 186 4.04 19.37 -14.58
C ALA A 186 3.44 20.39 -13.59
N GLY A 187 4.30 21.25 -13.02
CA GLY A 187 3.89 22.26 -12.05
C GLY A 187 3.72 21.79 -10.60
N ALA A 188 3.69 20.48 -10.29
CA ALA A 188 3.64 20.02 -8.91
C ALA A 188 5.02 19.91 -8.26
N SER A 189 5.08 20.24 -6.96
CA SER A 189 6.19 19.87 -6.10
C SER A 189 6.28 18.35 -5.96
N LEU A 190 7.47 17.79 -6.19
CA LEU A 190 7.71 16.37 -6.03
C LEU A 190 7.85 16.04 -4.53
N PRO A 191 7.10 15.05 -4.01
CA PRO A 191 7.28 14.59 -2.63
C PRO A 191 8.73 14.17 -2.36
N PRO A 192 9.22 14.32 -1.12
CA PRO A 192 10.61 14.01 -0.79
C PRO A 192 10.93 12.55 -1.09
N LEU A 193 11.81 12.36 -2.08
CA LEU A 193 12.28 11.04 -2.47
C LEU A 193 13.28 10.50 -1.43
N PRO A 194 13.28 9.17 -1.18
CA PRO A 194 14.21 8.57 -0.24
C PRO A 194 15.65 8.74 -0.73
N GLN A 195 16.48 9.32 0.15
CA GLN A 195 17.92 9.55 -0.09
C GLN A 195 18.79 8.36 0.36
N GLY A 196 18.27 7.51 1.26
CA GLY A 196 18.93 6.30 1.76
C GLY A 196 18.37 5.01 1.16
N GLY A 197 18.99 3.87 1.53
CA GLY A 197 18.58 2.53 1.07
C GLY A 197 19.54 1.91 0.06
N ALA A 198 19.12 0.80 -0.56
CA ALA A 198 19.92 0.05 -1.53
C ALA A 198 20.33 0.91 -2.75
N ARG A 199 21.39 0.51 -3.46
CA ARG A 199 21.92 1.25 -4.62
C ARG A 199 20.86 1.43 -5.70
N GLU A 200 20.03 0.42 -5.90
CA GLU A 200 18.93 0.33 -6.85
C GLU A 200 17.85 1.37 -6.52
N VAL A 201 17.48 1.49 -5.24
CA VAL A 201 16.51 2.49 -4.77
C VAL A 201 17.05 3.89 -5.01
N ARG A 202 18.30 4.17 -4.66
CA ARG A 202 18.91 5.50 -4.90
C ARG A 202 19.02 5.83 -6.39
N ALA A 203 19.32 4.84 -7.23
CA ALA A 203 19.35 5.01 -8.68
C ALA A 203 17.96 5.33 -9.23
N LEU A 204 16.92 4.63 -8.76
CA LEU A 204 15.53 4.89 -9.14
C LEU A 204 15.06 6.27 -8.68
N SER A 205 15.31 6.66 -7.41
CA SER A 205 15.01 8.00 -6.89
C SER A 205 15.63 9.09 -7.77
N ARG A 206 16.91 8.97 -8.13
CA ARG A 206 17.57 9.94 -9.02
C ARG A 206 16.96 9.99 -10.42
N SER A 207 16.57 8.83 -10.97
CA SER A 207 15.92 8.75 -12.28
C SER A 207 14.56 9.44 -12.29
N VAL A 208 13.72 9.17 -11.26
CA VAL A 208 12.41 9.82 -11.09
C VAL A 208 12.56 11.32 -10.87
N ALA A 209 13.50 11.76 -10.02
CA ALA A 209 13.79 13.18 -9.83
C ALA A 209 14.22 13.86 -11.15
N GLY A 210 15.12 13.22 -11.90
CA GLY A 210 15.57 13.74 -13.19
C GLY A 210 14.47 13.78 -14.25
N MET A 211 13.56 12.81 -14.25
CA MET A 211 12.39 12.81 -15.12
C MET A 211 11.43 13.95 -14.78
N HIS A 212 11.10 14.14 -13.50
CA HIS A 212 10.26 15.24 -13.04
C HIS A 212 10.86 16.60 -13.39
N ALA A 213 12.17 16.79 -13.17
CA ALA A 213 12.88 18.01 -13.57
C ALA A 213 12.80 18.28 -15.08
N ARG A 214 12.93 17.24 -15.93
CA ARG A 214 12.74 17.38 -17.38
C ARG A 214 11.31 17.75 -17.76
N LEU A 215 10.30 17.14 -17.13
CA LEU A 215 8.90 17.50 -17.36
C LEU A 215 8.64 18.96 -16.98
N ALA A 216 9.15 19.40 -15.82
CA ALA A 216 9.05 20.78 -15.38
C ALA A 216 9.74 21.74 -16.37
N ALA A 217 10.95 21.43 -16.82
CA ALA A 217 11.66 22.24 -17.82
C ALA A 217 10.96 22.28 -19.19
N HIS A 218 10.36 21.17 -19.64
CA HIS A 218 9.59 21.15 -20.89
C HIS A 218 8.30 21.99 -20.79
N ALA A 219 7.59 21.90 -19.66
CA ALA A 219 6.47 22.78 -19.38
C ALA A 219 6.94 24.25 -19.26
N GLU A 220 8.14 24.47 -18.70
CA GLU A 220 8.75 25.77 -18.57
C GLU A 220 9.03 26.41 -19.95
N GLY A 221 9.67 25.66 -20.83
CA GLY A 221 9.96 26.08 -22.20
C GLY A 221 8.69 26.39 -22.99
N ARG A 222 7.63 25.60 -22.83
CA ARG A 222 6.37 25.78 -23.58
C ARG A 222 5.70 27.13 -23.28
N THR A 223 5.54 27.52 -22.02
CA THR A 223 4.90 28.83 -21.71
C THR A 223 5.83 30.00 -22.05
N THR A 224 7.16 29.86 -21.91
CA THR A 224 8.10 30.90 -22.33
C THR A 224 8.04 31.11 -23.85
N MET A 225 7.99 30.03 -24.63
CA MET A 225 7.80 30.08 -26.08
C MET A 225 6.47 30.72 -26.46
N LEU A 226 5.36 30.33 -25.80
CA LEU A 226 4.04 30.92 -26.04
C LEU A 226 4.01 32.41 -25.66
N ALA A 227 4.71 32.82 -24.60
CA ALA A 227 4.82 34.21 -24.20
C ALA A 227 5.58 35.05 -25.23
N ALA A 228 6.69 34.50 -25.77
CA ALA A 228 7.44 35.16 -26.85
C ALA A 228 6.59 35.29 -28.12
N ILE A 229 5.92 34.22 -28.55
CA ILE A 229 5.00 34.26 -29.71
C ILE A 229 3.89 35.29 -29.49
N ALA A 230 3.29 35.32 -28.29
CA ALA A 230 2.24 36.29 -27.95
C ALA A 230 2.72 37.74 -28.06
N HIS A 231 3.92 38.01 -27.54
CA HIS A 231 4.55 39.33 -27.63
C HIS A 231 4.81 39.72 -29.10
N ASP A 232 5.41 38.82 -29.87
CA ASP A 232 5.76 39.06 -31.27
C ASP A 232 4.53 39.19 -32.17
N MET A 233 3.40 38.54 -31.83
CA MET A 233 2.11 38.69 -32.52
C MET A 233 1.38 40.00 -32.15
N GLY A 234 1.62 40.56 -30.96
CA GLY A 234 1.03 41.83 -30.54
C GLY A 234 1.42 42.99 -31.46
N THR A 235 2.68 43.04 -31.88
CA THR A 235 3.23 44.08 -32.78
C THR A 235 2.56 44.13 -34.16
N PRO A 236 2.46 43.03 -34.94
CA PRO A 236 1.76 43.04 -36.22
C PRO A 236 0.27 43.28 -36.07
N LEU A 237 -0.38 42.80 -34.99
CA LEU A 237 -1.80 43.08 -34.73
C LEU A 237 -2.06 44.57 -34.47
N SER A 238 -1.20 45.24 -33.69
CA SER A 238 -1.28 46.68 -33.48
C SER A 238 -1.05 47.47 -34.76
N ARG A 239 -0.10 47.02 -35.60
CA ARG A 239 0.14 47.63 -36.92
C ARG A 239 -1.05 47.43 -37.87
N LEU A 240 -1.69 46.27 -37.83
CA LEU A 240 -2.89 45.98 -38.62
C LEU A 240 -4.05 46.88 -38.15
N ALA A 241 -4.22 47.04 -36.83
CA ALA A 241 -5.23 47.92 -36.24
C ALA A 241 -5.08 49.37 -36.72
N PHE A 242 -3.84 49.87 -36.85
CA PHE A 242 -3.59 51.20 -37.41
C PHE A 242 -3.88 51.26 -38.92
N ARG A 243 -3.52 50.23 -39.69
CA ARG A 243 -3.76 50.19 -41.15
C ARG A 243 -5.24 50.17 -41.52
N ILE A 244 -6.10 49.63 -40.67
CA ILE A 244 -7.54 49.58 -40.92
C ILE A 244 -8.26 50.88 -40.58
N GLU A 245 -7.59 51.88 -40.00
CA GLU A 245 -8.19 53.20 -39.70
C GLU A 245 -8.71 53.90 -40.95
N ALA A 246 -8.08 53.66 -42.11
CA ALA A 246 -8.48 54.23 -43.39
C ALA A 246 -9.68 53.50 -44.05
N LEU A 247 -10.20 52.42 -43.45
CA LEU A 247 -11.36 51.71 -43.97
C LEU A 247 -12.67 52.44 -43.67
N PRO A 248 -13.72 52.24 -44.48
CA PRO A 248 -15.08 52.69 -44.16
C PRO A 248 -15.53 52.17 -42.79
N GLU A 249 -16.31 52.98 -42.05
CA GLU A 249 -16.71 52.75 -40.65
C GLU A 249 -17.11 51.29 -40.35
N ALA A 250 -18.07 50.75 -41.10
CA ALA A 250 -18.58 49.39 -40.91
C ALA A 250 -17.54 48.28 -41.18
N ALA A 251 -16.55 48.53 -42.05
CA ALA A 251 -15.46 47.59 -42.30
C ALA A 251 -14.37 47.72 -41.24
N ARG A 252 -14.10 48.95 -40.75
CA ARG A 252 -13.17 49.23 -39.65
C ARG A 252 -13.64 48.57 -38.36
N GLU A 253 -14.90 48.73 -37.97
CA GLU A 253 -15.46 48.11 -36.76
C GLU A 253 -15.35 46.59 -36.79
N ARG A 254 -15.69 45.95 -37.91
CA ARG A 254 -15.55 44.49 -38.07
C ARG A 254 -14.09 44.05 -37.93
N ALA A 255 -13.17 44.73 -38.62
CA ALA A 255 -11.76 44.38 -38.58
C ALA A 255 -11.13 44.64 -37.19
N LEU A 256 -11.56 45.67 -36.47
CA LEU A 256 -11.17 45.90 -35.07
C LEU A 256 -11.69 44.77 -34.17
N GLY A 257 -12.92 44.30 -34.40
CA GLY A 257 -13.49 43.12 -33.74
C GLY A 257 -12.65 41.87 -33.94
N ASP A 258 -12.27 41.56 -35.18
CA ASP A 258 -11.42 40.41 -35.50
C ASP A 258 -10.05 40.50 -34.81
N ILE A 259 -9.44 41.69 -34.77
CA ILE A 259 -8.16 41.93 -34.08
C ILE A 259 -8.30 41.75 -32.57
N ALA A 260 -9.39 42.25 -31.98
CA ALA A 260 -9.68 42.07 -30.56
C ALA A 260 -9.89 40.57 -30.24
N GLU A 261 -10.57 39.82 -31.11
CA GLU A 261 -10.75 38.38 -30.95
C GLU A 261 -9.40 37.65 -30.99
N MET A 262 -8.53 37.96 -31.96
CA MET A 262 -7.18 37.38 -32.06
C MET A 262 -6.34 37.68 -30.81
N ARG A 263 -6.37 38.92 -30.30
CA ARG A 263 -5.69 39.28 -29.03
C ARG A 263 -6.25 38.47 -27.85
N GLY A 264 -7.56 38.28 -27.79
CA GLY A 264 -8.23 37.45 -26.79
C GLY A 264 -7.80 35.98 -26.87
N MET A 265 -7.69 35.41 -28.07
CA MET A 265 -7.19 34.04 -28.28
C MET A 265 -5.75 33.86 -27.77
N ILE A 266 -4.87 34.80 -28.09
CA ILE A 266 -3.47 34.79 -27.64
C ILE A 266 -3.39 34.90 -26.11
N ALA A 267 -4.14 35.83 -25.52
CA ALA A 267 -4.19 36.00 -24.07
C ALA A 267 -4.70 34.73 -23.38
N ALA A 268 -5.78 34.12 -23.90
CA ALA A 268 -6.34 32.89 -23.36
C ALA A 268 -5.36 31.71 -23.45
N ALA A 269 -4.64 31.56 -24.57
CA ALA A 269 -3.64 30.50 -24.75
C ALA A 269 -2.45 30.66 -23.79
N LEU A 270 -1.94 31.88 -23.63
CA LEU A 270 -0.88 32.17 -22.67
C LEU A 270 -1.33 31.91 -21.24
N SER A 271 -2.56 32.30 -20.92
CA SER A 271 -3.13 32.13 -19.60
C SER A 271 -3.39 30.66 -19.27
N PHE A 272 -3.85 29.86 -20.23
CA PHE A 272 -3.95 28.40 -20.10
C PHE A 272 -2.58 27.76 -19.79
N ALA A 273 -1.53 28.19 -20.50
CA ALA A 273 -0.17 27.69 -20.28
C ALA A 273 0.48 28.17 -18.97
N ARG A 274 -0.03 29.24 -18.35
CA ARG A 274 0.39 29.70 -17.02
C ARG A 274 -0.30 28.93 -15.90
N ASP A 275 -1.60 28.65 -16.04
CA ASP A 275 -2.36 27.95 -15.00
C ASP A 275 -1.84 26.54 -14.74
N GLU A 276 -1.28 25.88 -15.76
CA GLU A 276 -0.64 24.57 -15.64
C GLU A 276 0.53 24.54 -14.63
N ARG A 277 1.00 25.71 -14.17
CA ARG A 277 2.12 25.87 -13.23
C ARG A 277 1.73 26.31 -11.82
N SER A 278 0.49 26.71 -11.56
CA SER A 278 0.14 27.33 -10.27
C SER A 278 -0.02 26.27 -9.18
N ASP A 279 0.76 26.40 -8.11
CA ASP A 279 0.63 25.57 -6.90
C ASP A 279 -0.64 25.94 -6.13
N VAL A 280 -1.45 24.92 -5.81
CA VAL A 280 -2.65 25.04 -4.98
C VAL A 280 -2.22 25.36 -3.54
N THR A 281 -2.16 26.65 -3.21
CA THR A 281 -1.71 27.13 -1.90
C THR A 281 -2.73 28.07 -1.29
N GLY A 282 -3.15 27.75 -0.06
CA GLY A 282 -4.06 28.60 0.72
C GLY A 282 -5.42 27.97 0.96
N ARG A 283 -6.05 28.39 2.06
CA ARG A 283 -7.46 28.12 2.38
C ARG A 283 -8.26 29.34 1.97
N LEU A 284 -9.31 29.15 1.18
CA LEU A 284 -10.19 30.24 0.74
C LEU A 284 -11.64 29.93 1.08
N ASP A 285 -12.39 30.99 1.37
CA ASP A 285 -13.84 30.91 1.51
C ASP A 285 -14.48 31.00 0.12
N LEU A 286 -15.04 29.90 -0.35
CA LEU A 286 -15.63 29.83 -1.68
C LEU A 286 -16.81 30.79 -1.84
N ARG A 287 -17.57 31.03 -0.76
CA ARG A 287 -18.69 31.97 -0.78
C ARG A 287 -18.21 33.36 -1.17
N SER A 288 -17.23 33.89 -0.44
CA SER A 288 -16.70 35.23 -0.69
C SER A 288 -16.10 35.38 -2.09
N LEU A 289 -15.48 34.31 -2.63
CA LEU A 289 -14.97 34.31 -3.99
C LEU A 289 -16.09 34.40 -5.04
N ILE A 290 -17.15 33.60 -4.90
CA ILE A 290 -18.27 33.59 -5.85
C ILE A 290 -19.07 34.89 -5.76
N GLU A 291 -19.39 35.35 -4.56
CA GLU A 291 -20.12 36.62 -4.34
C GLU A 291 -19.36 37.79 -4.96
N SER A 292 -18.07 37.94 -4.63
CA SER A 292 -17.24 39.00 -5.20
C SER A 292 -17.11 38.91 -6.73
N LEU A 293 -17.06 37.69 -7.31
CA LEU A 293 -17.02 37.54 -8.76
C LEU A 293 -18.35 37.92 -9.42
N VAL A 294 -19.48 37.56 -8.81
CA VAL A 294 -20.82 37.90 -9.32
C VAL A 294 -21.05 39.40 -9.23
N ASP A 295 -20.64 40.05 -8.15
CA ASP A 295 -20.70 41.51 -8.00
C ASP A 295 -19.89 42.22 -9.11
N ASP A 296 -18.63 41.81 -9.32
CA ASP A 296 -17.78 42.38 -10.38
C ASP A 296 -18.38 42.20 -11.79
N LEU A 297 -19.06 41.07 -12.04
CA LEU A 297 -19.72 40.79 -13.32
C LEU A 297 -21.02 41.58 -13.47
N ALA A 298 -21.75 41.80 -12.38
CA ALA A 298 -22.96 42.61 -12.37
C ALA A 298 -22.66 44.09 -12.66
N ASP A 299 -21.54 44.62 -12.17
CA ASP A 299 -21.09 45.99 -12.43
C ASP A 299 -20.84 46.28 -13.92
N VAL A 300 -20.45 45.26 -14.69
CA VAL A 300 -20.30 45.35 -16.16
C VAL A 300 -21.55 44.90 -16.93
N GLY A 301 -22.68 44.70 -16.24
CA GLY A 301 -23.98 44.42 -16.85
C GLY A 301 -24.20 42.95 -17.24
N THR A 302 -23.46 42.01 -16.64
CA THR A 302 -23.60 40.58 -16.93
C THR A 302 -24.81 40.00 -16.18
N PRO A 303 -25.79 39.38 -16.86
CA PRO A 303 -27.03 38.89 -16.24
C PRO A 303 -26.83 37.54 -15.53
N ILE A 304 -26.11 37.54 -14.40
CA ILE A 304 -25.87 36.36 -13.53
C ILE A 304 -26.32 36.66 -12.10
N ALA A 305 -27.04 35.72 -11.47
CA ALA A 305 -27.45 35.81 -10.07
C ALA A 305 -26.77 34.73 -9.22
N ALA A 306 -26.35 35.07 -8.00
CA ALA A 306 -25.85 34.11 -7.02
C ALA A 306 -26.99 33.66 -6.09
N ALA A 307 -27.20 32.35 -5.97
CA ALA A 307 -28.06 31.78 -4.96
C ALA A 307 -27.36 31.77 -3.59
N PRO A 308 -28.09 31.95 -2.47
CA PRO A 308 -27.51 31.78 -1.14
C PRO A 308 -26.97 30.35 -0.97
N GLY A 309 -25.67 30.22 -0.69
CA GLY A 309 -25.02 28.92 -0.49
C GLY A 309 -24.29 28.84 0.85
N PRO A 310 -24.01 27.63 1.38
CA PRO A 310 -23.33 27.45 2.66
C PRO A 310 -21.89 28.00 2.63
N ARG A 311 -21.30 28.23 3.81
CA ARG A 311 -19.87 28.56 3.92
C ARG A 311 -19.07 27.30 3.59
N ALA A 312 -18.11 27.40 2.67
CA ALA A 312 -17.28 26.27 2.25
C ALA A 312 -15.83 26.72 2.14
N VAL A 313 -14.94 26.07 2.90
CA VAL A 313 -13.50 26.34 2.84
C VAL A 313 -12.84 25.28 1.97
N ILE A 314 -12.20 25.72 0.89
CA ILE A 314 -11.46 24.84 -0.03
C ILE A 314 -9.98 25.24 -0.07
N ARG A 315 -9.11 24.32 -0.50
CA ARG A 315 -7.70 24.61 -0.75
C ARG A 315 -7.54 25.01 -2.21
N GLY A 316 -6.92 26.17 -2.46
CA GLY A 316 -6.84 26.67 -3.83
C GLY A 316 -6.20 28.03 -3.99
N ASP A 317 -5.78 28.29 -5.23
CA ASP A 317 -5.37 29.62 -5.67
C ASP A 317 -6.63 30.43 -6.06
N ALA A 318 -6.84 31.56 -5.39
CA ALA A 318 -8.03 32.38 -5.59
C ALA A 318 -8.14 32.91 -7.03
N ALA A 319 -7.02 33.28 -7.66
CA ALA A 319 -7.01 33.79 -9.03
C ALA A 319 -7.44 32.71 -10.04
N SER A 320 -6.89 31.49 -9.90
CA SER A 320 -7.27 30.35 -10.72
C SER A 320 -8.76 30.01 -10.57
N LEU A 321 -9.25 29.89 -9.33
CA LEU A 321 -10.66 29.53 -9.10
C LEU A 321 -11.63 30.61 -9.59
N ARG A 322 -11.32 31.89 -9.35
CA ARG A 322 -12.08 33.01 -9.92
C ARG A 322 -12.19 32.89 -11.43
N ARG A 323 -11.09 32.55 -12.10
CA ARG A 323 -11.07 32.38 -13.56
C ARG A 323 -11.79 31.12 -14.03
N LEU A 324 -11.78 30.03 -13.28
CA LEU A 324 -12.61 28.86 -13.55
C LEU A 324 -14.08 29.26 -13.60
N PHE A 325 -14.58 29.93 -12.55
CA PHE A 325 -15.99 30.32 -12.48
C PHE A 325 -16.33 31.40 -13.52
N ALA A 326 -15.45 32.37 -13.75
CA ALA A 326 -15.64 33.39 -14.80
C ALA A 326 -15.81 32.75 -16.18
N ASN A 327 -14.95 31.79 -16.56
CA ASN A 327 -15.08 31.10 -17.86
C ASN A 327 -16.40 30.34 -18.00
N LEU A 328 -16.90 29.72 -16.92
CA LEU A 328 -18.17 29.00 -16.95
C LEU A 328 -19.37 29.97 -17.02
N ILE A 329 -19.32 31.07 -16.27
CA ILE A 329 -20.37 32.11 -16.27
C ILE A 329 -20.41 32.83 -17.63
N GLU A 330 -19.27 33.28 -18.15
CA GLU A 330 -19.18 33.92 -19.47
C GLU A 330 -19.70 33.00 -20.58
N ASN A 331 -19.46 31.70 -20.47
CA ASN A 331 -20.02 30.71 -21.39
C ASN A 331 -21.55 30.64 -21.28
N GLY A 332 -22.10 30.57 -20.07
CA GLY A 332 -23.55 30.57 -19.83
C GLY A 332 -24.22 31.86 -20.31
N VAL A 333 -23.57 33.02 -20.15
CA VAL A 333 -24.07 34.30 -20.64
C VAL A 333 -24.03 34.37 -22.16
N ARG A 334 -22.92 33.96 -22.78
CA ARG A 334 -22.74 34.01 -24.24
C ARG A 334 -23.76 33.14 -24.98
N TYR A 335 -24.06 31.95 -24.46
CA TYR A 335 -24.92 30.98 -25.16
C TYR A 335 -26.35 30.91 -24.61
N GLY A 336 -26.56 31.34 -23.36
CA GLY A 336 -27.86 31.26 -22.68
C GLY A 336 -28.44 32.60 -22.25
N GLY A 337 -27.78 33.72 -22.55
CA GLY A 337 -28.29 35.07 -22.24
C GLY A 337 -28.30 35.42 -20.74
N GLY A 338 -27.64 34.61 -19.91
CA GLY A 338 -27.58 34.78 -18.47
C GLY A 338 -27.76 33.46 -17.72
N GLY A 339 -27.78 33.53 -16.40
CA GLY A 339 -27.88 32.32 -15.59
C GLY A 339 -27.96 32.54 -14.08
N GLU A 340 -27.81 31.44 -13.37
CA GLU A 340 -27.76 31.39 -11.91
C GLU A 340 -26.59 30.50 -11.47
N ILE A 341 -25.83 30.96 -10.47
CA ILE A 341 -24.78 30.17 -9.81
C ILE A 341 -25.20 29.86 -8.37
N GLY A 342 -25.16 28.59 -8.00
CA GLY A 342 -25.46 28.13 -6.65
C GLY A 342 -24.50 27.03 -6.22
N TRP A 343 -24.37 26.80 -4.92
CA TRP A 343 -23.51 25.74 -4.40
C TRP A 343 -24.07 25.09 -3.15
N GLN A 344 -23.67 23.85 -2.92
CA GLN A 344 -24.07 23.05 -1.77
C GLN A 344 -22.91 22.17 -1.31
N LEU A 345 -22.91 21.79 -0.03
CA LEU A 345 -22.00 20.78 0.50
C LEU A 345 -22.62 19.40 0.31
N VAL A 346 -21.86 18.46 -0.23
CA VAL A 346 -22.25 17.07 -0.42
C VAL A 346 -21.06 16.21 0.00
N ASP A 347 -21.24 15.41 1.05
CA ASP A 347 -20.18 14.60 1.66
C ASP A 347 -18.92 15.46 1.97
N ASP A 348 -17.76 15.06 1.45
CA ASP A 348 -16.47 15.75 1.60
C ASP A 348 -16.15 16.71 0.44
N ALA A 349 -17.18 17.22 -0.24
CA ALA A 349 -17.01 18.10 -1.38
C ALA A 349 -18.03 19.26 -1.41
N VAL A 350 -17.63 20.35 -2.06
CA VAL A 350 -18.55 21.41 -2.46
C VAL A 350 -18.91 21.24 -3.93
N VAL A 351 -20.21 21.27 -4.21
CA VAL A 351 -20.79 21.12 -5.54
C VAL A 351 -21.35 22.46 -5.96
N VAL A 352 -20.69 23.12 -6.91
CA VAL A 352 -21.12 24.38 -7.53
C VAL A 352 -21.84 24.07 -8.83
N ARG A 353 -23.00 24.68 -9.04
CA ARG A 353 -23.82 24.55 -10.25
C ARG A 353 -24.02 25.91 -10.87
N ILE A 354 -23.82 25.99 -12.17
CA ILE A 354 -24.03 27.19 -12.98
C ILE A 354 -25.01 26.81 -14.08
N ASP A 355 -26.20 27.40 -14.02
CA ASP A 355 -27.32 27.10 -14.89
C ASP A 355 -27.51 28.23 -15.88
N ASP A 356 -27.51 27.91 -17.17
CA ASP A 356 -27.89 28.86 -18.23
C ASP A 356 -29.33 28.62 -18.73
N ARG A 357 -29.80 29.51 -19.60
CA ARG A 357 -31.13 29.43 -20.24
C ARG A 357 -31.04 29.23 -21.76
N GLY A 358 -29.92 28.68 -22.23
CA GLY A 358 -29.64 28.51 -23.65
C GLY A 358 -30.34 27.32 -24.30
N PRO A 359 -29.99 27.01 -25.56
CA PRO A 359 -30.52 25.84 -26.28
C PRO A 359 -29.93 24.51 -25.78
N GLY A 360 -28.99 24.53 -24.83
CA GLY A 360 -28.21 23.36 -24.43
C GLY A 360 -27.07 23.04 -25.39
N ILE A 361 -26.42 21.89 -25.17
CA ILE A 361 -25.25 21.41 -25.92
C ILE A 361 -25.61 20.09 -26.60
N ALA A 362 -25.16 19.86 -27.84
CA ALA A 362 -25.41 18.57 -28.49
C ALA A 362 -24.82 17.40 -27.66
N PRO A 363 -25.50 16.25 -27.51
CA PRO A 363 -25.07 15.18 -26.60
C PRO A 363 -23.65 14.63 -26.89
N ASP A 364 -23.26 14.59 -28.16
CA ASP A 364 -21.93 14.19 -28.63
C ASP A 364 -20.84 15.24 -28.34
N MET A 365 -21.25 16.47 -28.05
CA MET A 365 -20.36 17.59 -27.75
C MET A 365 -20.14 17.83 -26.26
N LEU A 366 -20.98 17.29 -25.36
CA LEU A 366 -20.91 17.52 -23.91
C LEU A 366 -19.52 17.30 -23.31
N GLU A 367 -18.80 16.28 -23.78
CA GLU A 367 -17.44 15.98 -23.34
C GLU A 367 -16.37 16.68 -24.19
N ARG A 368 -16.60 16.78 -25.51
CA ARG A 368 -15.63 17.33 -26.48
C ARG A 368 -15.44 18.84 -26.36
N VAL A 369 -16.42 19.60 -25.89
CA VAL A 369 -16.32 21.06 -25.71
C VAL A 369 -15.26 21.49 -24.69
N PHE A 370 -14.75 20.55 -23.90
CA PHE A 370 -13.65 20.78 -22.98
C PHE A 370 -12.27 20.54 -23.59
N GLU A 371 -12.19 20.00 -24.82
CA GLU A 371 -10.93 19.92 -25.56
C GLU A 371 -10.52 21.33 -26.03
N PRO A 372 -9.23 21.69 -25.94
CA PRO A 372 -8.76 22.99 -26.39
C PRO A 372 -9.14 23.29 -27.85
N PHE A 373 -9.62 24.51 -28.11
CA PHE A 373 -10.01 25.01 -29.43
C PHE A 373 -11.24 24.34 -30.07
N VAL A 374 -11.90 23.41 -29.38
CA VAL A 374 -13.13 22.78 -29.88
C VAL A 374 -14.32 23.70 -29.67
N ARG A 375 -15.15 23.85 -30.71
CA ARG A 375 -16.40 24.64 -30.70
C ARG A 375 -17.56 23.74 -31.13
N GLY A 376 -18.73 23.92 -30.51
CA GLY A 376 -19.95 23.13 -30.77
C GLY A 376 -20.41 23.12 -32.22
N ASP A 377 -20.47 24.29 -32.87
CA ASP A 377 -20.90 24.43 -34.26
C ASP A 377 -20.08 25.55 -34.96
N PRO A 378 -19.23 25.24 -35.96
CA PRO A 378 -18.41 26.24 -36.65
C PRO A 378 -19.22 27.16 -37.57
N SER A 379 -20.44 26.79 -37.97
CA SER A 379 -21.24 27.55 -38.96
C SER A 379 -22.09 28.66 -38.34
N ARG A 380 -22.62 28.43 -37.13
CA ARG A 380 -23.47 29.37 -36.38
C ARG A 380 -22.68 30.39 -35.53
N ASN A 381 -21.39 30.15 -35.29
CA ASN A 381 -20.60 30.87 -34.28
C ASN A 381 -19.68 32.00 -34.78
N ARG A 382 -19.71 32.37 -36.08
CA ARG A 382 -18.93 33.53 -36.56
C ARG A 382 -19.37 34.85 -35.91
N ALA A 383 -20.62 34.93 -35.42
CA ALA A 383 -21.14 36.13 -34.76
C ALA A 383 -20.92 36.18 -33.24
N THR A 384 -20.61 35.06 -32.59
CA THR A 384 -20.62 34.92 -31.11
C THR A 384 -19.25 34.92 -30.46
N GLY A 385 -18.16 35.05 -31.24
CA GLY A 385 -16.77 35.36 -30.81
C GLY A 385 -16.25 34.54 -29.63
N GLY A 386 -15.30 33.63 -29.83
CA GLY A 386 -14.83 32.81 -28.70
C GLY A 386 -13.71 31.83 -29.04
N THR A 387 -12.71 31.79 -28.16
CA THR A 387 -11.42 31.11 -28.37
C THR A 387 -11.49 29.58 -28.29
N GLY A 388 -12.58 29.01 -27.76
CA GLY A 388 -12.69 27.57 -27.47
C GLY A 388 -11.80 27.08 -26.32
N LEU A 389 -11.17 27.99 -25.57
CA LEU A 389 -10.28 27.64 -24.45
C LEU A 389 -10.97 27.72 -23.08
N GLY A 390 -12.08 28.45 -22.94
CA GLY A 390 -12.68 28.75 -21.62
C GLY A 390 -13.05 27.49 -20.82
N LEU A 391 -13.75 26.54 -21.45
CA LEU A 391 -14.13 25.27 -20.81
C LEU A 391 -12.91 24.38 -20.53
N ALA A 392 -11.93 24.33 -21.44
CA ALA A 392 -10.68 23.63 -21.24
C ALA A 392 -9.88 24.19 -20.04
N ILE A 393 -9.85 25.52 -19.89
CA ILE A 393 -9.26 26.22 -18.75
C ILE A 393 -10.00 25.83 -17.46
N ALA A 394 -11.34 25.90 -17.45
CA ALA A 394 -12.14 25.55 -16.28
C ALA A 394 -11.90 24.09 -15.83
N ARG A 395 -11.84 23.14 -16.77
CA ARG A 395 -11.52 21.74 -16.49
C ARG A 395 -10.11 21.57 -15.94
N SER A 396 -9.11 22.18 -16.58
CA SER A 396 -7.71 22.12 -16.12
C SER A 396 -7.57 22.64 -14.69
N ILE A 397 -8.22 23.76 -14.38
CA ILE A 397 -8.20 24.35 -13.03
C ILE A 397 -8.89 23.43 -12.02
N ALA A 398 -10.07 22.87 -12.33
CA ALA A 398 -10.77 21.98 -11.40
C ALA A 398 -9.95 20.72 -11.08
N THR A 399 -9.41 20.06 -12.12
CA THR A 399 -8.59 18.86 -11.96
C THR A 399 -7.37 19.12 -11.08
N ARG A 400 -6.71 20.27 -11.27
CA ARG A 400 -5.56 20.68 -10.44
C ARG A 400 -5.93 20.89 -8.97
N HIS A 401 -7.15 21.33 -8.70
CA HIS A 401 -7.69 21.48 -7.35
C HIS A 401 -8.25 20.16 -6.78
N GLY A 402 -7.95 19.01 -7.41
CA GLY A 402 -8.45 17.70 -6.98
C GLY A 402 -9.94 17.48 -7.26
N GLY A 403 -10.53 18.34 -8.08
CA GLY A 403 -11.95 18.34 -8.43
C GLY A 403 -12.23 17.88 -9.85
N GLN A 404 -13.47 18.12 -10.30
CA GLN A 404 -13.91 17.84 -11.67
C GLN A 404 -14.97 18.85 -12.12
N VAL A 405 -15.07 19.07 -13.44
CA VAL A 405 -16.16 19.83 -14.07
C VAL A 405 -16.95 18.91 -14.99
N ARG A 406 -18.27 19.02 -14.98
CA ARG A 406 -19.19 18.30 -15.87
C ARG A 406 -20.17 19.27 -16.50
N LEU A 407 -20.61 18.96 -17.71
CA LEU A 407 -21.71 19.63 -18.38
C LEU A 407 -22.86 18.64 -18.55
N GLU A 408 -24.07 19.10 -18.28
CA GLU A 408 -25.30 18.35 -18.54
C GLU A 408 -26.35 19.28 -19.14
N ASN A 409 -27.20 18.76 -20.03
CA ASN A 409 -28.37 19.50 -20.48
C ASN A 409 -29.48 19.42 -19.45
N ARG A 410 -30.23 20.51 -19.33
CA ARG A 410 -31.46 20.57 -18.55
C ARG A 410 -32.67 20.62 -19.49
N ALA A 411 -33.87 20.60 -18.91
CA ALA A 411 -35.11 20.85 -19.66
C ALA A 411 -35.08 22.20 -20.39
N VAL A 412 -34.40 23.19 -19.81
CA VAL A 412 -34.08 24.48 -20.43
C VAL A 412 -32.62 24.80 -20.09
N GLY A 413 -31.79 25.06 -21.10
CA GLY A 413 -30.37 25.37 -20.92
C GLY A 413 -29.45 24.19 -20.64
N ALA A 414 -28.21 24.51 -20.32
CA ALA A 414 -27.20 23.60 -19.80
C ALA A 414 -26.82 23.96 -18.36
N ARG A 415 -26.25 22.99 -17.66
CA ARG A 415 -25.68 23.13 -16.32
C ARG A 415 -24.21 22.72 -16.34
N ALA A 416 -23.36 23.63 -15.89
CA ALA A 416 -21.98 23.29 -15.51
C ALA A 416 -21.95 22.95 -14.02
N THR A 417 -21.46 21.75 -13.69
CA THR A 417 -21.27 21.29 -12.31
C THR A 417 -19.79 21.17 -12.01
N VAL A 418 -19.31 21.91 -11.01
CA VAL A 418 -17.94 21.89 -10.51
C VAL A 418 -17.96 21.23 -9.13
N ILE A 419 -17.12 20.21 -8.94
CA ILE A 419 -17.01 19.48 -7.68
C ILE A 419 -15.59 19.68 -7.17
N LEU A 420 -15.44 20.25 -5.97
CA LEU A 420 -14.15 20.54 -5.35
C LEU A 420 -14.09 19.92 -3.94
N PRO A 421 -12.95 19.33 -3.52
CA PRO A 421 -12.80 18.79 -2.17
C PRO A 421 -12.72 19.92 -1.12
N ILE A 422 -13.28 19.67 0.07
CA ILE A 422 -13.16 20.59 1.22
C ILE A 422 -11.79 20.47 1.93
N ALA A 423 -11.37 21.53 2.63
CA ALA A 423 -9.97 21.79 3.06
C ALA A 423 -9.47 21.19 4.39
#